data_AF-A0A9E1PPS4-F1
#
_entry.id   AF-A0A9E1PPS4-F1
#
_cell.length_a   1.000
_cell.length_b   1.000
_cell.length_c   1.000
_cell.angle_alpha   90.00
_cell.angle_beta   90.00
_cell.angle_gamma   90.00
#
_symmetry.space_group_name_H-M   'P 1'
#
loop_
_entity.id
_entity.type
_entity.pdbx_description
1 polymer ?
#
loop_
_entity_poly.entity_id
_entity_poly.type
_entity_poly.pdbx_seq_one_letter_code
_entity_poly.pdbx_strand_id
1 'polypeptide(L)'
;MSVLDLFGKDGAAANVDATDPHWAKTRQGHYNRLIFVDPERLGLAGTPGIYIIWHAGVRPEWVYAAKCKDLAVDLDSIQDNDDVMYYDRQGGLFVTWALVREEHHDGVLSYLFDNMNPLVENPNPPKKKIKRLPVLLPTDSVEKKGKKASKG
;
A
#
# COMPACT_ATOMS: atom_id res chain seq x y z
N MET A 1 13.78 11.10 41.61
CA MET A 1 12.57 10.25 41.61
C MET A 1 11.38 11.19 41.67
N SER A 2 10.38 11.20 40.79
CA SER A 2 9.88 10.23 39.79
C SER A 2 9.50 11.05 38.54
N VAL A 3 9.91 10.88 37.27
CA VAL A 3 9.97 9.76 36.28
C VAL A 3 8.62 9.18 35.83
N LEU A 4 7.47 9.73 36.26
CA LEU A 4 6.15 9.17 35.91
C LEU A 4 5.20 10.07 35.12
N ASP A 5 5.69 11.08 34.40
CA ASP A 5 4.93 11.74 33.31
C ASP A 5 5.44 11.30 31.92
N LEU A 6 6.18 10.19 31.88
CA LEU A 6 6.88 9.65 30.73
C LEU A 6 6.01 8.72 29.86
N PHE A 7 4.70 8.96 29.70
CA PHE A 7 3.91 8.32 28.63
C PHE A 7 2.77 9.23 28.19
N GLY A 8 3.13 10.43 27.72
CA GLY A 8 2.44 11.00 26.58
C GLY A 8 2.47 9.94 25.47
N LYS A 9 1.29 9.46 25.09
CA LYS A 9 1.08 8.41 24.10
C LYS A 9 1.67 8.84 22.75
N ASP A 10 2.95 8.54 22.56
CA ASP A 10 3.67 8.64 21.30
C ASP A 10 3.07 7.65 20.30
N GLY A 11 1.94 8.05 19.72
CA GLY A 11 1.37 7.49 18.50
C GLY A 11 1.25 8.54 17.39
N ALA A 12 1.80 9.75 17.61
CA ALA A 12 2.04 10.68 16.52
C ALA A 12 3.32 10.20 15.83
N ALA A 13 3.16 9.43 14.75
CA ALA A 13 4.23 9.05 13.85
C ALA A 13 5.15 10.26 13.66
N ALA A 14 6.42 10.09 14.04
CA ALA A 14 7.45 11.09 13.89
C ALA A 14 7.33 11.73 12.51
N ASN A 15 7.48 13.06 12.48
CA ASN A 15 7.47 13.89 11.29
C ASN A 15 8.78 13.62 10.51
N VAL A 16 8.91 12.40 9.98
CA VAL A 16 9.87 12.05 8.93
C VAL A 16 9.17 12.43 7.64
N ASP A 17 9.78 13.32 6.85
CA ASP A 17 9.23 13.73 5.56
C ASP A 17 8.95 12.48 4.71
N ALA A 18 7.67 12.11 4.63
CA ALA A 18 7.25 10.93 3.88
C ALA A 18 7.57 11.17 2.41
N THR A 19 8.28 10.23 1.79
CA THR A 19 8.69 10.36 0.39
C THR A 19 7.51 10.01 -0.51
N ASP A 20 7.29 10.75 -1.59
CA ASP A 20 6.40 10.32 -2.67
C ASP A 20 7.12 9.25 -3.51
N PRO A 21 6.66 7.99 -3.52
CA PRO A 21 7.29 6.95 -4.31
C PRO A 21 6.80 6.95 -5.77
N HIS A 22 5.96 7.92 -6.16
CA HIS A 22 5.38 8.08 -7.49
C HIS A 22 4.51 6.89 -7.91
N TRP A 23 3.43 6.69 -7.15
CA TRP A 23 2.44 5.66 -7.42
C TRP A 23 1.88 5.73 -8.85
N ALA A 24 1.98 4.62 -9.56
CA ALA A 24 1.56 4.48 -10.94
C ALA A 24 0.07 4.77 -11.12
N LYS A 25 -0.22 5.65 -12.08
CA LYS A 25 -1.57 6.02 -12.50
C LYS A 25 -1.67 5.89 -14.02
N THR A 26 -2.89 5.74 -14.51
CA THR A 26 -3.21 5.87 -15.93
C THR A 26 -2.79 7.26 -16.45
N ARG A 27 -2.69 7.42 -17.77
CA ARG A 27 -2.42 8.72 -18.40
C ARG A 27 -3.44 9.81 -18.02
N GLN A 28 -4.65 9.42 -17.61
CA GLN A 28 -5.72 10.31 -17.15
C GLN A 28 -5.63 10.65 -15.65
N GLY A 29 -4.66 10.09 -14.92
CA GLY A 29 -4.46 10.33 -13.49
C GLY A 29 -5.29 9.45 -12.56
N HIS A 30 -6.03 8.47 -13.09
CA HIS A 30 -6.77 7.49 -12.31
C HIS A 30 -5.91 6.27 -11.97
N TYR A 31 -6.20 5.58 -10.87
CA TYR A 31 -5.57 4.29 -10.58
C TYR A 31 -6.10 3.18 -11.47
N ASN A 32 -5.28 2.16 -11.68
CA ASN A 32 -5.57 1.07 -12.62
C ASN A 32 -6.57 0.10 -12.00
N ARG A 33 -7.44 -0.48 -12.83
CA ARG A 33 -8.29 -1.61 -12.43
C ARG A 33 -7.48 -2.88 -12.55
N LEU A 34 -7.41 -3.68 -11.49
CA LEU A 34 -6.53 -4.85 -11.44
C LEU A 34 -6.77 -5.80 -12.62
N ILE A 35 -8.03 -6.14 -12.89
CA ILE A 35 -8.45 -7.04 -13.99
C ILE A 35 -8.12 -6.52 -15.41
N PHE A 36 -7.75 -5.24 -15.55
CA PHE A 36 -7.39 -4.66 -16.86
C PHE A 36 -5.91 -4.32 -16.96
N VAL A 37 -5.11 -4.65 -15.94
CA VAL A 37 -3.66 -4.48 -16.01
C VAL A 37 -3.07 -5.59 -16.86
N ASP A 38 -2.39 -5.19 -17.93
CA ASP A 38 -1.52 -6.03 -18.74
C ASP A 38 -0.07 -5.60 -18.43
N PRO A 39 0.64 -6.32 -17.54
CA PRO A 39 1.95 -5.88 -17.07
C PRO A 39 3.03 -5.93 -18.16
N GLU A 40 2.92 -6.84 -19.13
CA GLU A 40 3.85 -6.93 -20.26
C GLU A 40 3.72 -5.70 -21.16
N ARG A 41 2.49 -5.32 -21.50
CA ARG A 41 2.24 -4.12 -22.30
C ARG A 41 2.67 -2.83 -21.61
N LEU A 42 2.68 -2.82 -20.28
CA LEU A 42 3.19 -1.71 -19.47
C LEU A 42 4.72 -1.72 -19.32
N GLY A 43 5.41 -2.74 -19.83
CA GLY A 43 6.87 -2.84 -19.79
C GLY A 43 7.42 -3.08 -18.38
N LEU A 44 6.67 -3.78 -17.53
CA LEU A 44 7.03 -4.00 -16.12
C LEU A 44 7.92 -5.24 -15.89
N ALA A 45 8.23 -5.99 -16.94
CA ALA A 45 9.05 -7.19 -16.86
C ALA A 45 10.43 -6.91 -16.26
N GLY A 46 10.86 -7.76 -15.32
CA GLY A 46 12.13 -7.62 -14.60
C GLY A 46 12.23 -6.39 -13.70
N THR A 47 11.13 -5.67 -13.48
CA THR A 47 11.17 -4.42 -12.70
C THR A 47 10.77 -4.66 -11.25
N PRO A 48 11.67 -4.42 -10.27
CA PRO A 48 11.34 -4.57 -8.86
C PRO A 48 10.49 -3.39 -8.37
N GLY A 49 9.66 -3.64 -7.37
CA GLY A 49 8.80 -2.61 -6.83
C GLY A 49 7.91 -3.07 -5.69
N ILE A 50 6.94 -2.22 -5.39
CA ILE A 50 5.89 -2.49 -4.42
C ILE A 50 4.57 -2.19 -5.10
N TYR A 51 3.59 -3.07 -4.96
CA TYR A 51 2.24 -2.84 -5.43
C TYR A 51 1.25 -2.96 -4.28
N ILE A 52 0.14 -2.23 -4.41
CA ILE A 52 -0.95 -2.25 -3.44
C ILE A 52 -2.28 -2.32 -4.15
N ILE A 53 -3.23 -2.99 -3.51
CA ILE A 53 -4.57 -3.30 -4.03
C ILE A 53 -5.60 -2.88 -2.99
N TRP A 54 -6.69 -2.27 -3.46
CA TRP A 54 -7.85 -1.92 -2.65
C TRP A 54 -9.11 -2.06 -3.51
N HIS A 55 -10.28 -2.18 -2.88
CA HIS A 55 -11.54 -2.01 -3.60
C HIS A 55 -12.12 -0.62 -3.33
N ALA A 56 -12.72 -0.02 -4.37
CA ALA A 56 -13.50 1.20 -4.20
C ALA A 56 -14.98 0.83 -4.05
N GLY A 57 -15.69 1.48 -3.13
CA GLY A 57 -17.10 1.21 -2.89
C GLY A 57 -17.63 2.06 -1.74
N VAL A 58 -18.78 1.69 -1.19
CA VAL A 58 -19.41 2.38 -0.05
C VAL A 58 -18.48 2.40 1.17
N ARG A 59 -17.64 1.37 1.32
CA ARG A 59 -16.59 1.29 2.33
C ARG A 59 -15.29 0.85 1.65
N PRO A 60 -14.41 1.78 1.25
CA PRO A 60 -13.13 1.42 0.66
C PRO A 60 -12.20 0.85 1.72
N GLU A 61 -11.52 -0.25 1.40
CA GLU A 61 -10.57 -0.93 2.29
C GLU A 61 -9.34 -1.40 1.51
N TRP A 62 -8.19 -1.40 2.19
CA TRP A 62 -6.94 -1.94 1.65
C TRP A 62 -7.02 -3.46 1.64
N VAL A 63 -6.86 -4.06 0.47
CA VAL A 63 -7.00 -5.52 0.31
C VAL A 63 -5.65 -6.19 0.46
N TYR A 64 -4.64 -5.68 -0.25
CA TYR A 64 -3.34 -6.35 -0.32
C TYR A 64 -2.22 -5.35 -0.57
N ALA A 65 -1.02 -5.66 -0.09
CA ALA A 65 0.19 -4.91 -0.38
C ALA A 65 1.39 -5.85 -0.37
N ALA A 66 2.26 -5.77 -1.39
CA ALA A 66 3.41 -6.65 -1.52
C ALA A 66 4.59 -5.99 -2.22
N LYS A 67 5.78 -6.50 -1.90
CA LYS A 67 7.03 -6.24 -2.60
C LYS A 67 7.27 -7.35 -3.62
N CYS A 68 7.89 -7.02 -4.75
CA CYS A 68 8.16 -7.96 -5.83
C CYS A 68 9.52 -7.65 -6.48
N LYS A 69 10.16 -8.69 -7.02
CA LYS A 69 11.36 -8.53 -7.85
C LYS A 69 11.02 -8.30 -9.32
N ASP A 70 9.85 -8.75 -9.74
CA ASP A 70 9.33 -8.57 -11.08
C ASP A 70 7.84 -8.22 -10.97
N LEU A 71 7.53 -6.93 -11.21
CA LEU A 71 6.17 -6.43 -11.19
C LEU A 71 5.29 -7.13 -12.23
N ALA A 72 5.84 -7.57 -13.37
CA ALA A 72 5.02 -8.23 -14.38
C ALA A 72 4.52 -9.58 -13.90
N VAL A 73 5.43 -10.40 -13.37
CA VAL A 73 5.09 -11.74 -12.84
C VAL A 73 4.11 -11.64 -11.66
N ASP A 74 4.38 -10.75 -10.72
CA ASP A 74 3.55 -10.65 -9.50
C ASP A 74 2.17 -10.02 -9.78
N LEU A 75 2.06 -9.03 -10.68
CA LEU A 75 0.78 -8.43 -11.05
C LEU A 75 -0.07 -9.35 -11.94
N ASP A 76 0.56 -10.24 -12.70
CA ASP A 76 -0.15 -11.31 -13.42
C ASP A 76 -0.65 -12.37 -12.42
N SER A 77 0.25 -12.88 -11.58
CA SER A 77 -0.07 -13.93 -10.60
C SER A 77 -1.16 -13.52 -9.59
N ILE A 78 -1.20 -12.24 -9.19
CA ILE A 78 -2.20 -11.78 -8.22
C ILE A 78 -3.62 -11.71 -8.81
N GLN A 79 -3.77 -11.69 -10.14
CA GLN A 79 -5.08 -11.75 -10.80
C GLN A 79 -5.71 -13.15 -10.71
N ASP A 80 -4.90 -14.18 -10.44
CA ASP A 80 -5.35 -15.56 -10.20
C ASP A 80 -5.46 -15.91 -8.70
N ASN A 81 -5.26 -14.94 -7.81
CA ASN A 81 -5.35 -15.16 -6.36
C ASN A 81 -6.80 -15.03 -5.87
N ASP A 82 -7.44 -16.15 -5.53
CA ASP A 82 -8.83 -16.21 -5.09
C ASP A 82 -9.13 -15.32 -3.87
N ASP A 83 -8.22 -15.24 -2.89
CA ASP A 83 -8.43 -14.44 -1.67
C ASP A 83 -8.46 -12.94 -1.97
N VAL A 84 -7.61 -12.47 -2.89
CA VAL A 84 -7.62 -11.09 -3.37
C VAL A 84 -8.83 -10.85 -4.26
N MET A 85 -9.05 -11.70 -5.26
CA MET A 85 -10.11 -11.54 -6.26
C MET A 85 -11.52 -11.67 -5.68
N TYR A 86 -11.68 -12.33 -4.52
CA TYR A 86 -12.92 -12.32 -3.73
C TYR A 86 -13.46 -10.90 -3.51
N TYR A 87 -12.58 -9.89 -3.39
CA TYR A 87 -12.97 -8.50 -3.15
C TYR A 87 -13.37 -7.73 -4.41
N ASP A 88 -13.15 -8.26 -5.63
CA ASP A 88 -13.53 -7.58 -6.88
C ASP A 88 -15.05 -7.37 -7.02
N ARG A 89 -15.85 -8.22 -6.37
CA ARG A 89 -17.32 -8.05 -6.29
C ARG A 89 -17.76 -6.74 -5.62
N GLN A 90 -16.88 -6.02 -4.91
CA GLN A 90 -17.23 -4.84 -4.10
C GLN A 90 -17.06 -3.52 -4.85
N GLY A 91 -17.42 -3.47 -6.14
CA GLY A 91 -17.14 -2.32 -7.00
C GLY A 91 -15.79 -2.39 -7.69
N GLY A 92 -15.08 -3.50 -7.50
CA GLY A 92 -13.86 -3.90 -8.17
C GLY A 92 -12.56 -3.41 -7.57
N LEU A 93 -11.49 -4.12 -7.95
CA LEU A 93 -10.15 -3.91 -7.43
C LEU A 93 -9.39 -2.88 -8.24
N PHE A 94 -8.73 -2.01 -7.51
CA PHE A 94 -7.79 -1.04 -8.02
C PHE A 94 -6.40 -1.42 -7.56
N VAL A 95 -5.43 -1.15 -8.42
CA VAL A 95 -4.03 -1.44 -8.16
C VAL A 95 -3.17 -0.25 -8.58
N THR A 96 -2.12 -0.02 -7.80
CA THR A 96 -1.02 0.86 -8.15
C THR A 96 0.28 0.25 -7.68
N TRP A 97 1.38 0.70 -8.26
CA TRP A 97 2.72 0.26 -7.92
C TRP A 97 3.68 1.43 -7.92
N ALA A 98 4.80 1.27 -7.22
CA ALA A 98 5.91 2.20 -7.24
C ALA A 98 7.21 1.45 -7.47
N LEU A 99 8.10 2.05 -8.27
CA LEU A 99 9.43 1.52 -8.52
C LEU A 99 10.32 1.89 -7.34
N VAL A 100 10.52 0.93 -6.46
CA VAL A 100 11.32 1.08 -5.24
C VAL A 100 12.51 0.14 -5.36
N ARG A 101 13.70 0.62 -5.02
CA ARG A 101 14.90 -0.24 -4.98
C ARG A 101 14.71 -1.36 -3.95
N GLU A 102 15.19 -2.57 -4.26
CA GLU A 102 14.96 -3.77 -3.44
C GLU A 102 15.43 -3.59 -1.98
N GLU A 103 16.53 -2.87 -1.75
CA GLU A 103 17.05 -2.58 -0.40
C GLU A 103 16.07 -1.80 0.49
N HIS A 104 15.07 -1.14 -0.09
CA HIS A 104 14.07 -0.34 0.61
C HIS A 104 12.71 -1.04 0.74
N HIS A 105 12.51 -2.17 0.07
CA HIS A 105 11.21 -2.86 0.02
C HIS A 105 10.66 -3.20 1.41
N ASP A 106 11.46 -3.84 2.25
CA ASP A 106 11.02 -4.24 3.59
C ASP A 106 10.64 -3.02 4.45
N GLY A 107 11.40 -1.93 4.35
CA GLY A 107 11.16 -0.72 5.12
C GLY A 107 9.87 -0.02 4.70
N VAL A 108 9.62 0.07 3.40
CA VAL A 108 8.37 0.65 2.87
C VAL A 108 7.19 -0.27 3.18
N LEU A 109 7.29 -1.57 2.92
CA LEU A 109 6.19 -2.51 3.17
C LEU A 109 5.81 -2.58 4.65
N SER A 110 6.80 -2.53 5.57
CA SER A 110 6.52 -2.39 7.01
C SER A 110 5.74 -1.12 7.34
N TYR A 111 6.08 0.01 6.71
CA TYR A 111 5.33 1.24 6.91
C TYR A 111 3.90 1.11 6.36
N LEU A 112 3.71 0.50 5.19
CA LEU A 112 2.38 0.30 4.60
C LEU A 112 1.50 -0.57 5.51
N PHE A 113 2.01 -1.69 6.04
CA PHE A 113 1.24 -2.58 6.91
C PHE A 113 0.75 -1.89 8.18
N ASP A 114 1.60 -1.09 8.81
CA ASP A 114 1.23 -0.33 10.02
C ASP A 114 0.11 0.70 9.76
N ASN A 115 -0.02 1.19 8.53
CA ASN A 115 -0.95 2.27 8.19
C ASN A 115 -2.20 1.80 7.42
N MET A 116 -2.13 0.67 6.74
CA MET A 116 -3.20 0.20 5.85
C MET A 116 -4.02 -0.94 6.47
N ASN A 117 -3.42 -1.79 7.29
CA ASN A 117 -4.04 -3.03 7.79
C ASN A 117 -4.75 -3.83 6.66
N PRO A 118 -4.01 -4.36 5.66
CA PRO A 118 -4.59 -5.06 4.54
C PRO A 118 -5.43 -6.27 4.98
N LEU A 119 -6.52 -6.54 4.25
CA LEU A 119 -7.46 -7.62 4.57
C LEU A 119 -6.90 -9.01 4.28
N VAL A 120 -6.07 -9.14 3.25
CA VAL A 120 -5.45 -10.40 2.84
C VAL A 120 -4.01 -10.47 3.35
N GLU A 121 -3.66 -11.59 3.98
CA GLU A 121 -2.31 -11.81 4.51
C GLU A 121 -1.29 -11.96 3.36
N ASN A 122 -0.16 -11.28 3.50
CA ASN A 122 0.95 -11.41 2.56
C ASN A 122 1.87 -12.58 2.99
N PRO A 123 2.08 -13.61 2.15
CA PRO A 123 2.93 -14.76 2.49
C PRO A 123 4.42 -14.41 2.60
N ASN A 124 4.84 -13.25 2.08
CA ASN A 124 6.19 -12.71 2.18
C ASN A 124 6.20 -11.35 2.91
N PRO A 125 5.89 -11.34 4.22
CA PRO A 125 5.84 -10.10 4.99
C PRO A 125 7.25 -9.48 5.14
N PRO A 126 7.34 -8.20 5.51
CA PRO A 126 8.62 -7.56 5.74
C PRO A 126 9.34 -8.15 6.97
N LYS A 127 10.68 -8.03 7.00
CA LYS A 127 11.50 -8.53 8.12
C LYS A 127 11.14 -7.83 9.43
N LYS A 128 11.01 -8.59 10.52
CA LYS A 128 10.54 -8.11 11.85
C LYS A 128 11.33 -6.93 12.45
N LYS A 129 12.63 -6.79 12.13
CA LYS A 129 13.52 -5.76 12.68
C LYS A 129 14.02 -4.79 11.61
N ILE A 130 13.15 -4.35 10.71
CA ILE A 130 13.48 -3.35 9.70
C ILE A 130 13.10 -1.94 10.15
N LYS A 131 13.92 -0.94 9.78
CA LYS A 131 13.53 0.46 9.91
C LYS A 131 12.44 0.75 8.89
N ARG A 132 11.32 1.32 9.35
CA ARG A 132 10.24 1.77 8.47
C ARG A 132 10.72 2.94 7.62
N LEU A 133 10.32 2.93 6.36
CA LEU A 133 10.57 4.02 5.41
C LEU A 133 9.22 4.65 5.08
N PRO A 134 8.90 5.81 5.68
CA PRO A 134 7.64 6.49 5.44
C PRO A 134 7.50 6.92 3.98
N VAL A 135 6.35 6.59 3.40
CA VAL A 135 5.97 7.01 2.04
C VAL A 135 4.58 7.61 2.07
N LEU A 136 4.29 8.51 1.14
CA LEU A 136 2.91 8.96 0.94
C LEU A 136 2.06 7.77 0.49
N LEU A 137 0.87 7.59 1.08
CA LEU A 137 -0.08 6.58 0.62
C LEU A 137 -0.78 7.06 -0.65
N PRO A 138 -1.26 6.17 -1.53
CA PRO A 138 -2.08 6.54 -2.69
C PRO A 138 -3.30 7.37 -2.29
N THR A 139 -3.37 8.61 -2.77
CA THR A 139 -4.27 9.67 -2.27
C THR A 139 -5.72 9.62 -2.79
N ASP A 140 -6.16 8.52 -3.43
CA ASP A 140 -7.58 8.33 -3.80
C ASP A 140 -8.20 7.06 -3.18
N SER A 141 -7.46 6.32 -2.34
CA SER A 141 -7.80 4.91 -2.06
C SER A 141 -8.59 4.66 -0.79
N VAL A 142 -8.48 5.48 0.26
CA VAL A 142 -9.32 5.39 1.46
C VAL A 142 -9.41 6.78 2.08
N GLU A 143 -10.61 7.37 2.07
CA GLU A 143 -10.88 8.63 2.77
C GLU A 143 -10.40 8.47 4.22
N LYS A 144 -9.48 9.33 4.66
CA LYS A 144 -8.98 9.32 6.05
C LYS A 144 -10.21 9.40 6.97
N LYS A 145 -10.51 8.32 7.71
CA LYS A 145 -11.53 8.32 8.77
C LYS A 145 -11.37 9.62 9.56
N GLY A 146 -12.39 10.47 9.48
CA GLY A 146 -12.29 11.89 9.81
C GLY A 146 -11.67 12.13 11.18
N LYS A 147 -10.59 12.92 11.21
CA LYS A 147 -10.37 13.81 12.36
C LYS A 147 -11.48 14.85 12.29
N LYS A 148 -12.60 14.58 12.97
CA LYS A 148 -13.51 15.65 13.38
C LYS A 148 -12.68 16.60 14.25
N ALA A 149 -12.28 17.74 13.67
CA ALA A 149 -11.93 18.90 14.45
C ALA A 149 -13.23 19.37 15.11
N SER A 150 -13.46 18.94 16.35
CA SER A 150 -14.41 19.60 17.23
C SER A 150 -13.82 20.96 17.57
N LYS A 151 -14.25 22.01 16.86
CA LYS A 151 -14.15 23.36 17.38
C LYS A 151 -15.23 23.50 18.46
N GLY A 152 -14.79 23.48 19.71
CA GLY A 152 -15.48 24.12 20.83
C GLY A 152 -14.83 25.46 21.09
#